data_AF-A0A9D5H009-F1
#
_entry.id   AF-A0A9D5H009-F1
#
_cell.length_a   1.000
_cell.length_b   1.000
_cell.length_c   1.000
_cell.angle_alpha   90.00
_cell.angle_beta   90.00
_cell.angle_gamma   90.00
#
_symmetry.space_group_name_H-M   'P 1'
#
loop_
_entity.id
_entity.type
_entity.pdbx_description
1 polymer ?
#
loop_
_entity_poly.entity_id
_entity_poly.type
_entity_poly.pdbx_seq_one_letter_code
_entity_poly.pdbx_strand_id
1 'polypeptide(L)'
;MANGDALRWVDNISVEKWTRTFDGDQRWGHMTTNLVESMNSFVNGICNLPITSLVSATYYRLGSLFAERGAKWDAILNSGQIFTDSCINVRKEEIEKSNMHKVRIFYYNQSTFSVKETMDHGEGKPMGHYKVNLINGWCDYGKFQGYCVPCSHVIVACFWCATTPMLFCPTFIRS
;
A
#
# COMPACT_ATOMS: atom_id res chain seq x y z
N MET A 1 -24.00 -5.63 -20.04
CA MET A 1 -23.54 -4.54 -20.92
C MET A 1 -23.37 -3.31 -20.05
N ALA A 2 -22.17 -2.73 -20.00
CA ALA A 2 -21.90 -1.53 -19.22
C ALA A 2 -22.62 -0.32 -19.85
N ASN A 3 -23.21 0.55 -19.04
CA ASN A 3 -23.88 1.76 -19.51
C ASN A 3 -22.84 2.74 -20.07
N GLY A 4 -22.91 3.04 -21.37
CA GLY A 4 -21.94 3.88 -22.07
C GLY A 4 -21.87 5.32 -21.55
N ASP A 5 -22.98 5.86 -21.05
CA ASP A 5 -23.01 7.21 -20.46
C ASP A 5 -22.37 7.23 -19.08
N ALA A 6 -22.48 6.15 -18.32
CA ALA A 6 -21.80 6.01 -17.03
C ALA A 6 -20.29 5.89 -17.20
N LEU A 7 -19.82 5.12 -18.21
CA LEU A 7 -18.39 5.05 -18.55
C LEU A 7 -17.84 6.40 -18.96
N ARG A 8 -18.55 7.12 -19.86
CA ARG A 8 -18.13 8.46 -20.31
C ARG A 8 -18.12 9.49 -19.17
N TRP A 9 -18.99 9.34 -18.17
CA TRP A 9 -19.00 10.17 -16.97
C TRP A 9 -17.79 9.88 -16.07
N VAL A 10 -17.45 8.61 -15.84
CA VAL A 10 -16.26 8.22 -15.06
C VAL A 10 -14.97 8.66 -15.75
N ASP A 11 -14.87 8.48 -17.07
CA ASP A 11 -13.70 8.87 -17.87
C ASP A 11 -13.47 10.39 -17.87
N ASN A 12 -14.52 11.20 -17.66
CA ASN A 12 -14.43 12.66 -17.53
C ASN A 12 -13.92 13.12 -16.16
N ILE A 13 -13.86 12.25 -15.16
CA ILE A 13 -13.23 12.57 -13.88
C ILE A 13 -11.74 12.35 -14.05
N SER A 14 -10.95 13.40 -13.79
CA SER A 14 -9.49 13.30 -13.80
C SER A 14 -9.03 12.13 -12.93
N VAL A 15 -8.23 11.23 -13.50
CA VAL A 15 -7.72 9.99 -12.86
C VAL A 15 -7.14 10.22 -11.47
N GLU A 16 -6.46 11.35 -11.29
CA GLU A 16 -5.89 11.83 -10.02
C GLU A 16 -6.92 11.97 -8.89
N LYS A 17 -8.20 12.18 -9.21
CA LYS A 17 -9.28 12.35 -8.22
C LYS A 17 -9.84 11.04 -7.71
N TRP A 18 -9.71 9.94 -8.46
CA TRP A 18 -10.38 8.66 -8.15
C TRP A 18 -9.45 7.45 -8.11
N THR A 19 -8.19 7.58 -8.54
CA THR A 19 -7.19 6.52 -8.46
C THR A 19 -6.01 6.94 -7.60
N ARG A 20 -5.69 6.11 -6.60
CA ARG A 20 -4.51 6.32 -5.73
C ARG A 20 -3.21 6.30 -6.51
N THR A 21 -3.12 5.52 -7.59
CA THR A 21 -1.90 5.39 -8.40
C THR A 21 -1.54 6.65 -9.18
N PHE A 22 -2.44 7.62 -9.27
CA PHE A 22 -2.25 8.88 -10.00
C PHE A 22 -2.46 10.11 -9.12
N ASP A 23 -2.58 9.97 -7.79
CA ASP A 23 -2.84 11.10 -6.88
C ASP A 23 -1.60 11.92 -6.52
N GLY A 24 -0.46 11.63 -7.16
CA GLY A 24 0.79 12.36 -6.98
C GLY A 24 1.29 12.36 -5.53
N ASP A 25 1.03 11.26 -4.79
CA ASP A 25 1.48 11.09 -3.42
C ASP A 25 0.86 12.13 -2.46
N GLN A 26 -0.37 12.60 -2.73
CA GLN A 26 -1.01 13.64 -1.91
C GLN A 26 -2.02 13.10 -0.89
N ARG A 27 -2.53 11.88 -1.07
CA ARG A 27 -3.61 11.32 -0.23
C ARG A 27 -3.14 10.05 0.49
N TRP A 28 -2.19 10.22 1.41
CA TRP A 28 -1.60 9.15 2.22
C TRP A 28 -2.49 8.63 3.37
N GLY A 29 -3.80 8.52 3.15
CA GLY A 29 -4.68 8.04 4.20
C GLY A 29 -6.11 7.87 3.75
N HIS A 30 -6.54 6.62 3.69
CA HIS A 30 -7.87 6.17 4.13
C HIS A 30 -9.03 7.16 3.88
N MET A 31 -9.54 7.16 2.66
CA MET A 31 -10.96 7.48 2.43
C MET A 31 -11.89 6.31 2.82
N THR A 32 -11.40 5.37 3.65
CA THR A 32 -12.16 4.23 4.13
C THR A 32 -12.80 4.62 5.46
N THR A 33 -14.13 4.64 5.48
CA THR A 33 -15.12 4.39 6.57
C THR A 33 -14.66 4.01 7.99
N ASN A 34 -13.44 3.53 8.17
CA ASN A 34 -12.87 3.09 9.43
C ASN A 34 -12.74 4.19 10.50
N LEU A 35 -12.67 5.48 10.14
CA LEU A 35 -12.64 6.52 11.18
C LEU A 35 -13.98 6.57 11.93
N VAL A 36 -15.10 6.60 11.20
CA VAL A 36 -16.42 6.63 11.81
C VAL A 36 -16.69 5.32 12.56
N GLU A 37 -16.31 4.18 11.99
CA GLU A 37 -16.46 2.86 12.65
C GLU A 37 -15.57 2.73 13.90
N SER A 38 -14.33 3.20 13.85
CA SER A 38 -13.42 3.22 15.00
C SER A 38 -13.94 4.14 16.10
N MET A 39 -14.44 5.33 15.74
CA MET A 39 -15.07 6.26 16.68
C MET A 39 -16.33 5.64 17.26
N ASN A 40 -17.16 4.98 16.45
CA ASN A 40 -18.38 4.34 16.91
C ASN A 40 -18.09 3.18 17.86
N SER A 41 -17.09 2.35 17.55
CA SER A 41 -16.58 1.30 18.45
C SER A 41 -16.04 1.88 19.76
N PHE A 42 -15.32 3.00 19.68
CA PHE A 42 -14.77 3.68 20.84
C PHE A 42 -15.85 4.23 21.77
N VAL A 43 -16.91 4.84 21.22
CA VAL A 43 -18.05 5.38 21.99
C VAL A 43 -19.15 4.35 22.27
N ASN A 44 -19.02 3.14 21.73
CA ASN A 44 -20.01 2.10 21.98
C ASN A 44 -20.07 1.77 23.47
N GLY A 45 -21.29 1.71 24.02
CA GLY A 45 -21.53 1.45 25.44
C GLY A 45 -21.36 2.66 26.39
N ILE A 46 -20.91 3.82 25.91
CA ILE A 46 -20.81 5.06 26.73
C ILE A 46 -21.78 6.17 26.30
N CYS A 47 -22.47 6.02 25.15
CA CYS A 47 -23.39 7.02 24.59
C CYS A 47 -24.61 7.36 25.46
N ASN A 48 -24.99 6.48 26.40
CA ASN A 48 -26.14 6.69 27.29
C ASN A 48 -25.75 7.24 28.68
N LEU A 49 -24.49 7.63 28.86
CA LEU A 49 -23.99 8.14 30.13
C LEU A 49 -24.18 9.66 30.26
N PRO A 50 -24.25 10.21 31.49
CA PRO A 50 -24.13 11.63 31.71
C PRO A 50 -22.86 12.20 31.06
N ILE A 51 -22.90 13.45 30.60
CA ILE A 51 -21.78 14.10 29.89
C ILE A 51 -20.47 14.00 30.68
N THR A 52 -20.52 14.15 32.00
CA THR A 52 -19.34 14.02 32.89
C THR A 52 -18.74 12.61 32.88
N SER A 53 -19.58 11.58 32.92
CA SER A 53 -19.17 10.17 32.84
C SER A 53 -18.62 9.82 31.45
N LEU A 54 -19.21 10.37 30.38
CA LEU A 54 -18.73 10.21 29.01
C LEU A 54 -17.32 10.79 28.82
N VAL A 55 -17.11 12.03 29.30
CA VAL A 55 -15.80 12.70 29.25
C VAL A 55 -14.75 11.91 30.03
N SER A 56 -15.09 11.46 31.24
CA SER A 56 -14.19 10.65 32.08
C SER A 56 -13.82 9.32 31.41
N ALA A 57 -14.81 8.57 30.91
CA ALA A 57 -14.58 7.30 30.21
C ALA A 57 -13.72 7.48 28.95
N THR A 58 -13.95 8.54 28.19
CA THR A 58 -13.16 8.88 27.00
C THR A 58 -11.71 9.17 27.38
N TYR A 59 -11.49 9.97 28.43
CA TYR A 59 -10.14 10.32 28.91
C TYR A 59 -9.34 9.07 29.28
N TYR A 60 -9.89 8.18 30.11
CA TYR A 60 -9.20 6.97 30.53
C TYR A 60 -8.98 5.98 29.38
N ARG A 61 -9.97 5.79 28.49
CA ARG A 61 -9.82 4.93 27.31
C ARG A 61 -8.73 5.42 26.37
N LEU A 62 -8.66 6.73 26.12
CA LEU A 62 -7.59 7.33 25.32
C LEU A 62 -6.24 7.13 26.01
N GLY A 63 -6.13 7.41 27.31
CA GLY A 63 -4.91 7.22 28.07
C GLY A 63 -4.36 5.78 27.97
N SER A 64 -5.23 4.78 28.15
CA SER A 64 -4.85 3.37 27.98
C SER A 64 -4.43 3.04 26.55
N LEU A 65 -5.17 3.52 25.54
CA LEU A 65 -4.85 3.29 24.13
C LEU A 65 -3.49 3.90 23.74
N PHE A 66 -3.21 5.13 24.20
CA PHE A 66 -1.92 5.78 23.96
C PHE A 66 -0.77 5.06 24.66
N ALA A 67 -0.96 4.61 25.91
CA ALA A 67 0.05 3.84 26.62
C ALA A 67 0.36 2.51 25.91
N GLU A 68 -0.67 1.76 25.51
CA GLU A 68 -0.52 0.50 24.77
C GLU A 68 0.20 0.71 23.43
N ARG A 69 -0.24 1.71 22.65
CA ARG A 69 0.39 2.03 21.37
C ARG A 69 1.83 2.51 21.56
N GLY A 70 2.09 3.36 22.55
CA GLY A 70 3.42 3.84 22.90
C GLY A 70 4.36 2.67 23.19
N ALA A 71 3.97 1.76 24.08
CA ALA A 71 4.76 0.57 24.40
C ALA A 71 5.03 -0.31 23.17
N LYS A 72 4.05 -0.47 22.28
CA LYS A 72 4.24 -1.21 21.02
C LYS A 72 5.23 -0.52 20.08
N TRP A 73 5.14 0.81 19.94
CA TRP A 73 6.07 1.59 19.13
C TRP A 73 7.48 1.57 19.71
N ASP A 74 7.63 1.69 21.03
CA ASP A 74 8.92 1.58 21.71
C ASP A 74 9.55 0.20 21.50
N ALA A 75 8.77 -0.88 21.55
CA ALA A 75 9.26 -2.23 21.25
C ALA A 75 9.73 -2.35 19.80
N ILE A 76 9.02 -1.77 18.83
CA ILE A 76 9.41 -1.76 17.41
C ILE A 76 10.71 -0.98 17.23
N LEU A 77 10.82 0.23 17.80
CA LEU A 77 12.04 1.04 17.75
C LEU A 77 13.24 0.29 18.34
N ASN A 78 13.07 -0.35 19.49
CA ASN A 78 14.12 -1.12 20.16
C ASN A 78 14.51 -2.41 19.42
N SER A 79 13.61 -2.97 18.61
CA SER A 79 13.91 -4.16 17.81
C SER A 79 14.82 -3.88 16.60
N GLY A 80 15.04 -2.60 16.25
CA GLY A 80 15.74 -2.19 15.04
C GLY A 80 14.96 -2.48 13.75
N GLN A 81 13.67 -2.80 13.86
CA GLN A 81 12.79 -3.06 12.73
C GLN A 81 12.59 -1.76 11.95
N ILE A 82 12.91 -1.81 10.65
CA ILE A 82 12.85 -0.65 9.74
C ILE A 82 11.47 -0.53 9.08
N PHE A 83 10.61 -1.54 9.14
CA PHE A 83 9.31 -1.51 8.46
C PHE A 83 8.21 -2.07 9.34
N THR A 84 7.00 -1.54 9.24
CA THR A 84 5.84 -2.09 9.95
C THR A 84 5.58 -3.56 9.55
N ASP A 85 4.97 -4.33 10.46
CA ASP A 85 4.63 -5.74 10.21
C ASP A 85 3.80 -5.93 8.94
N SER A 86 2.87 -5.01 8.68
CA SER A 86 2.05 -5.01 7.46
C SER A 86 2.93 -4.88 6.21
N CYS A 87 3.89 -3.95 6.19
CA CYS A 87 4.82 -3.79 5.09
C CYS A 87 5.74 -5.01 4.92
N ILE A 88 6.14 -5.65 6.03
CA ILE A 88 6.94 -6.88 6.00
C ILE A 88 6.15 -8.02 5.37
N ASN A 89 4.88 -8.20 5.75
CA ASN A 89 4.04 -9.27 5.21
C ASN A 89 3.76 -9.08 3.72
N VAL A 90 3.36 -7.87 3.32
CA VAL A 90 3.18 -7.52 1.90
C VAL A 90 4.46 -7.81 1.10
N ARG A 91 5.63 -7.46 1.65
CA ARG A 91 6.90 -7.75 0.98
C ARG A 91 7.14 -9.25 0.81
N LYS A 92 6.90 -10.05 1.85
CA LYS A 92 7.08 -11.52 1.76
C LYS A 92 6.21 -12.09 0.64
N GLU A 93 4.95 -11.70 0.60
CA GLU A 93 4.02 -12.12 -0.46
C GLU A 93 4.50 -11.71 -1.86
N GLU A 94 4.97 -10.46 -2.02
CA GLU A 94 5.46 -9.98 -3.31
C GLU A 94 6.78 -10.67 -3.73
N ILE A 95 7.67 -11.00 -2.78
CA ILE A 95 8.87 -11.79 -3.04
C ILE A 95 8.49 -13.19 -3.52
N GLU A 96 7.57 -13.85 -2.85
CA GLU A 96 7.11 -15.20 -3.23
C GLU A 96 6.51 -15.19 -4.64
N LYS A 97 5.66 -14.21 -4.95
CA LYS A 97 5.09 -14.03 -6.30
C LYS A 97 6.14 -13.79 -7.37
N SER A 98 7.20 -13.03 -7.04
CA SER A 98 8.27 -12.70 -7.98
C SER A 98 8.99 -13.93 -8.53
N ASN A 99 9.03 -15.03 -7.77
CA ASN A 99 9.61 -16.31 -8.21
C ASN A 99 8.87 -16.95 -9.39
N MET A 100 7.61 -16.57 -9.62
CA MET A 100 6.78 -17.05 -10.73
C MET A 100 6.79 -16.09 -11.93
N HIS A 101 7.73 -15.15 -11.96
CA HIS A 101 7.85 -14.19 -13.05
C HIS A 101 9.16 -14.39 -13.83
N LYS A 102 9.16 -14.00 -15.10
CA LYS A 102 10.36 -14.07 -15.97
C LYS A 102 10.65 -12.73 -16.59
N VAL A 103 11.86 -12.22 -16.40
CA VAL A 103 12.31 -10.97 -17.00
C VAL A 103 12.68 -11.18 -18.47
N ARG A 104 12.15 -10.32 -19.33
CA ARG A 104 12.53 -10.15 -20.74
C ARG A 104 13.02 -8.71 -20.91
N ILE A 105 14.22 -8.54 -21.44
CA ILE A 105 14.81 -7.20 -21.59
C ILE A 105 14.23 -6.55 -22.85
N PHE A 106 13.73 -5.31 -22.70
CA PHE A 106 13.30 -4.50 -23.84
C PHE A 106 14.36 -3.45 -24.19
N TYR A 107 14.96 -2.77 -23.19
CA TYR A 107 16.05 -1.79 -23.39
C TYR A 107 16.99 -1.71 -22.17
N TYR A 108 18.20 -2.27 -22.27
CA TYR A 108 19.18 -2.32 -21.17
C TYR A 108 19.63 -0.92 -20.70
N ASN A 109 19.81 0.02 -21.63
CA ASN A 109 20.31 1.37 -21.34
C ASN A 109 19.31 2.28 -20.60
N GLN A 110 18.03 1.90 -20.52
CA GLN A 110 16.97 2.71 -19.88
C GLN A 110 16.41 2.06 -18.62
N SER A 111 17.08 1.03 -18.07
CA SER A 111 16.62 0.27 -16.89
C SER A 111 15.15 -0.14 -16.98
N THR A 112 14.72 -0.51 -18.20
CA THR A 112 13.35 -0.81 -18.54
C THR A 112 13.22 -2.28 -18.95
N PHE A 113 12.34 -3.00 -18.26
CA PHE A 113 12.18 -4.44 -18.33
C PHE A 113 10.74 -4.80 -18.71
N SER A 114 10.56 -5.88 -19.45
CA SER A 114 9.26 -6.53 -19.63
C SER A 114 9.23 -7.78 -18.76
N VAL A 115 8.38 -7.82 -17.76
CA VAL A 115 8.21 -8.96 -16.87
C VAL A 115 7.02 -9.77 -17.36
N LYS A 116 7.26 -11.05 -17.67
CA LYS A 116 6.22 -12.01 -18.03
C LYS A 116 5.75 -12.75 -16.78
N GLU A 117 4.46 -12.72 -16.52
CA GLU A 117 3.84 -13.59 -15.52
C GLU A 117 3.66 -15.01 -16.06
N THR A 118 3.87 -16.01 -15.20
CA THR A 118 3.69 -17.43 -15.56
C THR A 118 2.51 -18.10 -14.86
N MET A 119 1.89 -17.41 -13.92
CA MET A 119 0.69 -17.83 -13.17
C MET A 119 -0.22 -16.62 -12.96
N ASP A 120 -1.52 -16.87 -12.86
CA ASP A 120 -2.51 -15.88 -12.44
C ASP A 120 -2.56 -15.85 -10.91
N HIS A 121 -2.41 -14.65 -10.34
CA HIS A 121 -2.43 -14.41 -8.89
C HIS A 121 -3.80 -14.00 -8.36
N GLY A 122 -4.85 -13.97 -9.21
CA GLY A 122 -6.22 -13.65 -8.81
C GLY A 122 -6.42 -12.20 -8.37
N GLU A 123 -5.54 -11.29 -8.80
CA GLU A 123 -5.52 -9.89 -8.37
C GLU A 123 -6.37 -8.96 -9.28
N GLY A 124 -7.26 -9.52 -10.10
CA GLY A 124 -8.23 -8.78 -10.91
C GLY A 124 -7.70 -8.20 -12.22
N LYS A 125 -6.38 -8.24 -12.48
CA LYS A 125 -5.77 -7.96 -13.78
C LYS A 125 -5.40 -9.27 -14.50
N PRO A 126 -5.54 -9.34 -15.83
CA PRO A 126 -5.20 -10.54 -16.58
C PRO A 126 -3.70 -10.83 -16.51
N MET A 127 -3.34 -12.12 -16.45
CA MET A 127 -1.96 -12.56 -16.58
C MET A 127 -1.36 -12.04 -17.88
N GLY A 128 -0.17 -11.45 -17.82
CA GLY A 128 0.39 -10.79 -18.99
C GLY A 128 1.86 -10.40 -18.91
N HIS A 129 2.19 -9.41 -19.74
CA HIS A 129 3.49 -8.78 -19.81
C HIS A 129 3.39 -7.37 -19.24
N TYR A 130 4.19 -7.08 -18.23
CA TYR A 130 4.19 -5.79 -17.56
C TYR A 130 5.53 -5.09 -17.71
N LYS A 131 5.51 -3.81 -18.07
CA LYS A 131 6.73 -3.01 -18.14
C LYS A 131 7.09 -2.47 -16.76
N VAL A 132 8.37 -2.55 -16.44
CA VAL A 132 8.96 -2.00 -15.21
C VAL A 132 10.06 -1.04 -15.63
N ASN A 133 10.08 0.15 -15.03
CA ASN A 133 11.18 1.10 -15.12
C ASN A 133 11.73 1.33 -13.72
N LEU A 134 12.96 0.86 -13.47
CA LEU A 134 13.56 0.94 -12.13
C LEU A 134 13.99 2.38 -11.78
N ILE A 135 14.48 3.16 -12.76
CA ILE A 135 14.93 4.54 -12.52
C ILE A 135 13.78 5.43 -12.06
N ASN A 136 12.64 5.32 -12.72
CA ASN A 136 11.44 6.12 -12.43
C ASN A 136 10.56 5.51 -11.34
N GLY A 137 10.97 4.38 -10.75
CA GLY A 137 10.20 3.70 -9.72
C GLY A 137 8.79 3.31 -10.19
N TRP A 138 8.68 2.69 -11.37
CA TRP A 138 7.39 2.56 -12.06
C TRP A 138 7.12 1.16 -12.61
N CYS A 139 5.85 0.74 -12.56
CA CYS A 139 5.37 -0.53 -13.10
C CYS A 139 3.98 -0.36 -13.75
N ASP A 140 3.77 -0.88 -14.97
CA ASP A 140 2.47 -0.89 -15.67
C ASP A 140 1.32 -1.46 -14.82
N TYR A 141 1.66 -2.36 -13.90
CA TYR A 141 0.68 -2.98 -13.01
C TYR A 141 0.07 -1.96 -12.03
N GLY A 142 0.76 -0.87 -11.69
CA GLY A 142 0.26 0.23 -10.87
C GLY A 142 0.37 0.02 -9.36
N LYS A 143 0.61 -1.22 -8.90
CA LYS A 143 0.72 -1.55 -7.46
C LYS A 143 1.88 -0.83 -6.79
N PHE A 144 3.02 -0.72 -7.49
CA PHE A 144 4.17 -0.04 -6.91
C PHE A 144 3.89 1.45 -6.65
N GLN A 145 3.22 2.12 -7.58
CA GLN A 145 2.85 3.52 -7.46
C GLN A 145 1.77 3.73 -6.39
N GLY A 146 0.78 2.84 -6.31
CA GLY A 146 -0.32 2.98 -5.35
C GLY A 146 0.04 2.65 -3.90
N TYR A 147 1.02 1.78 -3.67
CA TYR A 147 1.42 1.37 -2.32
C TYR A 147 2.81 1.87 -1.92
N CYS A 148 3.60 2.39 -2.86
CA CYS A 148 5.01 2.76 -2.67
C CYS A 148 5.90 1.64 -2.11
N VAL A 149 5.45 0.39 -2.23
CA VAL A 149 6.21 -0.82 -1.92
C VAL A 149 6.46 -1.59 -3.21
N PRO A 150 7.70 -2.02 -3.51
CA PRO A 150 8.00 -2.76 -4.73
C PRO A 150 7.05 -3.95 -4.92
N CYS A 151 6.36 -3.98 -6.06
CA CYS A 151 5.57 -5.16 -6.44
C CYS A 151 6.49 -6.27 -6.95
N SER A 152 5.95 -7.49 -7.05
CA SER A 152 6.61 -8.69 -7.56
C SER A 152 7.34 -8.48 -8.90
N HIS A 153 6.77 -7.68 -9.82
CA HIS A 153 7.46 -7.31 -11.08
C HIS A 153 8.71 -6.46 -10.87
N VAL A 154 8.65 -5.49 -9.96
CA VAL A 154 9.80 -4.63 -9.61
C VAL A 154 10.86 -5.47 -8.88
N ILE A 155 10.44 -6.35 -7.99
CA ILE A 155 11.34 -7.25 -7.24
C ILE A 155 12.13 -8.15 -8.19
N VAL A 156 11.47 -8.82 -9.14
CA VAL A 156 12.17 -9.72 -10.07
C VAL A 156 13.11 -8.94 -11.01
N ALA A 157 12.73 -7.73 -11.44
CA ALA A 157 13.60 -6.86 -12.23
C ALA A 157 14.83 -6.39 -11.42
N CYS A 158 14.65 -6.07 -10.14
CA CYS A 158 15.74 -5.71 -9.24
C CYS A 158 16.72 -6.87 -9.03
N PHE A 159 16.21 -8.07 -8.76
CA PHE A 159 17.04 -9.28 -8.62
C PHE A 159 17.81 -9.59 -9.89
N TRP A 160 17.19 -9.42 -11.06
CA TRP A 160 17.86 -9.56 -12.35
C TRP A 160 19.04 -8.60 -12.52
N CYS A 161 18.93 -7.38 -11.99
CA CYS A 161 19.98 -6.37 -12.05
C CYS A 161 20.98 -6.43 -10.89
N ALA A 162 20.86 -7.44 -10.00
CA ALA A 162 21.61 -7.50 -8.73
C ALA A 162 21.47 -6.22 -7.88
N THR A 163 20.29 -5.60 -7.91
CA THR A 163 19.95 -4.40 -7.13
C THR A 163 18.97 -4.73 -6.01
N THR A 164 19.03 -3.98 -4.91
CA THR A 164 18.13 -4.19 -3.77
C THR A 164 16.78 -3.51 -4.02
N PRO A 165 15.64 -4.24 -4.04
CA PRO A 165 14.32 -3.62 -4.26
C PRO A 165 13.97 -2.52 -3.26
N MET A 166 14.54 -2.61 -2.05
CA MET A 166 14.28 -1.71 -0.92
C MET A 166 14.83 -0.29 -1.12
N LEU A 167 15.77 -0.10 -2.06
CA LEU A 167 16.29 1.22 -2.40
C LEU A 167 15.21 2.13 -3.00
N PHE A 168 14.16 1.54 -3.58
CA PHE A 168 13.07 2.27 -4.22
C PHE A 168 11.89 2.53 -3.28
N CYS A 169 11.98 2.11 -2.02
CA CYS A 169 10.95 2.36 -1.01
C CYS A 169 11.20 3.73 -0.33
N PRO A 170 10.21 4.65 -0.34
CA PRO A 170 10.32 5.94 0.34
C PRO A 170 10.68 5.85 1.82
N THR A 171 11.29 6.90 2.36
CA THR A 171 11.70 6.96 3.76
C THR A 171 10.51 6.93 4.73
N PHE A 172 9.34 7.46 4.36
CA PHE A 172 8.16 7.48 5.23
C PHE A 172 7.51 6.10 5.44
N ILE A 173 7.83 5.10 4.59
CA ILE A 173 7.39 3.71 4.77
C ILE A 173 8.33 2.98 5.76
N ARG A 174 9.47 3.59 6.06
CA ARG A 174 10.41 3.11 7.07
C ARG A 174 10.00 3.67 8.44
N SER A 175 9.99 2.80 9.46
CA SER A 175 9.71 3.16 10.86
C SER A 175 10.86 3.90 11.51
#